data_AF-Q4RAF4-F1
#
_entry.id   AF-Q4RAF4-F1
#
_cell.length_a   1.000
_cell.length_b   1.000
_cell.length_c   1.000
_cell.angle_alpha   90.00
_cell.angle_beta   90.00
_cell.angle_gamma   90.00
#
_symmetry.space_group_name_H-M   'P 1'
#
loop_
_entity.id
_entity.type
_entity.pdbx_description
1 polymer ?
#
loop_
_entity_poly.entity_id
_entity_poly.type
_entity_poly.pdbx_seq_one_letter_code
_entity_poly.pdbx_strand_id
1 'polypeptide(L)'
;MNNVLPCAMKMHYKYDLKGSSYKRRASRKEHAKSSPTFKDLDFKDMHEGLHLDSDTYNALMKTLQRDCRVLESFKIMDYSLLLGIHVLDQKPLNRGSRCDSRKSQKVLYSTALESIQG
;
A
#
# COMPACT_ATOMS: atom_id res chain seq x y z
N MET A 1 -1.23 7.88 -13.92
CA MET A 1 -0.97 7.07 -12.71
C MET A 1 -2.26 6.38 -12.29
N ASN A 2 -2.17 5.12 -11.85
CA ASN A 2 -3.32 4.34 -11.41
C ASN A 2 -3.58 4.57 -9.92
N ASN A 3 -4.84 4.49 -9.48
CA ASN A 3 -5.17 4.53 -8.06
C ASN A 3 -4.79 3.18 -7.42
N VAL A 4 -3.76 3.18 -6.58
CA VAL A 4 -3.26 1.98 -5.88
C VAL A 4 -4.22 1.51 -4.77
N LEU A 5 -5.03 2.42 -4.21
CA LEU A 5 -6.02 2.10 -3.17
C LEU A 5 -7.44 2.35 -3.72
N PRO A 6 -8.03 1.38 -4.43
CA PRO A 6 -9.32 1.55 -5.07
C PRO A 6 -10.44 1.75 -4.04
N CYS A 7 -11.33 2.72 -4.28
CA CYS A 7 -12.48 3.01 -3.41
C CYS A 7 -13.45 1.84 -3.27
N ALA A 8 -13.43 0.88 -4.20
CA ALA A 8 -14.25 -0.32 -4.16
C ALA A 8 -13.94 -1.23 -2.95
N MET A 9 -12.76 -1.10 -2.35
CA MET A 9 -12.36 -1.87 -1.17
C MET A 9 -12.09 -0.92 0.01
N LYS A 10 -12.72 -1.19 1.15
CA LYS A 10 -12.53 -0.39 2.36
C LYS A 10 -11.17 -0.71 3.00
N MET A 11 -10.21 0.20 2.87
CA MET A 11 -8.93 0.09 3.59
C MET A 11 -9.15 0.44 5.06
N HIS A 12 -8.78 -0.50 5.95
CA HIS A 12 -8.90 -0.31 7.41
C HIS A 12 -7.71 0.49 7.93
N TYR A 13 -6.52 0.19 7.41
CA TYR A 13 -5.30 0.91 7.71
C TYR A 13 -4.60 1.34 6.43
N LYS A 14 -3.99 2.52 6.45
CA LYS A 14 -3.19 3.06 5.35
C LYS A 14 -1.89 3.61 5.92
N TYR A 15 -0.78 3.29 5.28
CA TYR A 15 0.55 3.74 5.68
C TYR A 15 1.30 4.33 4.49
N ASP A 16 1.96 5.45 4.72
CA ASP A 16 3.03 5.97 3.88
C ASP A 16 4.35 5.60 4.57
N LEU A 17 5.15 4.71 3.97
CA LEU A 17 6.38 4.19 4.57
C LEU A 17 7.59 4.62 3.73
N LYS A 18 8.61 5.18 4.37
CA LYS A 18 9.86 5.60 3.70
C LYS A 18 11.10 4.90 4.26
N GLY A 19 11.00 4.25 5.41
CA GLY A 19 12.13 3.69 6.15
C GLY A 19 12.90 4.69 7.02
N SER A 20 12.62 5.99 6.90
CA SER A 20 13.20 7.03 7.75
C SER A 20 12.42 7.21 9.06
N SER A 21 13.02 7.87 10.05
CA SER A 21 12.39 8.09 11.37
C SER A 21 12.00 9.56 11.63
N TYR A 22 12.69 10.52 11.01
CA TYR A 22 12.48 11.94 11.31
C TYR A 22 11.19 12.48 10.70
N LYS A 23 10.29 13.04 11.53
CA LYS A 23 8.95 13.54 11.12
C LYS A 23 8.08 12.48 10.44
N ARG A 24 8.34 11.20 10.73
CA ARG A 24 7.59 10.06 10.20
C ARG A 24 6.51 9.58 11.18
N ARG A 25 5.80 10.55 11.76
CA ARG A 25 4.58 10.37 12.55
C ARG A 25 3.43 11.14 11.90
N ALA A 26 2.23 10.56 11.87
CA ALA A 26 1.04 11.23 11.40
C ALA A 26 0.71 12.43 12.29
N SER A 27 0.20 13.49 11.67
CA SER A 27 -0.16 14.72 12.41
C SER A 27 -1.47 14.51 13.17
N ARG A 28 -1.70 15.25 14.26
CA ARG A 28 -2.98 15.21 14.99
C ARG A 28 -4.19 15.46 14.08
N LYS A 29 -4.04 16.33 13.06
CA LYS A 29 -5.06 16.60 12.05
C LYS A 29 -5.34 15.37 11.16
N GLU A 30 -4.31 14.60 10.84
CA GLU A 30 -4.43 13.38 10.05
C GLU A 30 -5.14 12.28 10.83
N HIS A 31 -4.79 12.10 12.11
CA HIS A 31 -5.45 11.15 13.00
C HIS A 31 -6.95 11.42 13.19
N ALA A 32 -7.39 12.69 13.08
CA ALA A 32 -8.79 13.06 13.20
C ALA A 32 -9.65 12.73 11.96
N LYS A 33 -9.04 12.32 10.84
CA LYS A 33 -9.78 11.95 9.63
C LYS A 33 -10.46 10.60 9.79
N SER A 34 -11.53 10.37 9.03
CA SER A 34 -12.24 9.08 8.98
C SER A 34 -11.39 7.94 8.41
N SER A 35 -10.38 8.27 7.60
CA SER A 35 -9.44 7.31 7.01
C SER A 35 -8.03 7.92 7.06
N PRO A 36 -7.36 7.84 8.22
CA PRO A 36 -6.03 8.42 8.41
C PRO A 36 -4.97 7.69 7.58
N THR A 37 -3.91 8.42 7.21
CA THR A 37 -2.70 7.84 6.62
C THR A 37 -1.57 7.92 7.64
N PHE A 38 -1.22 6.77 8.20
CA PHE A 38 -0.15 6.60 9.18
C PHE A 38 1.23 6.61 8.53
N LYS A 39 2.28 6.76 9.34
CA LYS A 39 3.67 6.77 8.87
C LYS A 39 4.52 5.72 9.59
N ASP A 40 5.83 5.72 9.33
CA ASP A 40 6.77 4.69 9.80
C ASP A 40 6.77 4.50 11.32
N LEU A 41 6.72 5.59 12.11
CA LEU A 41 6.70 5.48 13.56
C LEU A 41 5.35 4.95 14.08
N ASP A 42 4.26 5.38 13.45
CA ASP A 42 2.93 4.86 13.81
C ASP A 42 2.80 3.38 13.49
N PHE A 43 3.39 2.94 12.36
CA PHE A 43 3.42 1.54 11.98
C PHE A 43 4.14 0.67 13.02
N LYS A 44 5.32 1.12 13.48
CA LYS A 44 6.10 0.43 14.53
C LYS A 44 5.37 0.38 15.87
N ASP A 45 4.64 1.43 16.24
CA ASP A 45 3.92 1.49 17.51
C ASP A 45 2.64 0.63 17.50
N MET A 46 1.98 0.52 16.34
CA MET A 46 0.68 -0.16 16.21
C MET A 46 0.78 -1.65 15.87
N HIS A 47 1.84 -2.06 15.17
CA HIS A 47 1.97 -3.41 14.65
C HIS A 47 3.39 -3.93 14.88
N GLU A 48 3.51 -5.17 15.34
CA GLU A 48 4.81 -5.87 15.44
C GLU A 48 5.36 -6.29 14.07
N GLY A 49 4.54 -6.23 13.01
CA GLY A 49 4.95 -6.50 11.64
C GLY A 49 3.80 -7.00 10.75
N LEU A 50 4.12 -7.26 9.49
CA LEU A 50 3.23 -7.97 8.56
C LEU A 50 3.69 -9.42 8.43
N HIS A 51 2.76 -10.35 8.62
CA HIS A 51 2.99 -11.75 8.31
C HIS A 51 2.63 -12.00 6.85
N LEU A 52 3.60 -12.52 6.10
CA LEU A 52 3.45 -12.87 4.70
C LEU A 52 3.97 -14.29 4.51
N ASP A 53 3.33 -15.04 3.63
CA ASP A 53 3.82 -16.35 3.22
C ASP A 53 5.19 -16.20 2.52
N SER A 54 6.05 -17.21 2.66
CA SER A 54 7.44 -17.14 2.18
C SER A 54 7.53 -16.77 0.70
N ASP A 55 6.66 -17.37 -0.13
CA ASP A 55 6.64 -17.10 -1.58
C ASP A 55 6.24 -15.67 -1.89
N THR A 56 5.20 -15.15 -1.23
CA THR A 56 4.74 -13.76 -1.39
C THR A 56 5.78 -12.77 -0.92
N TYR A 57 6.41 -13.02 0.23
CA TYR A 57 7.49 -12.20 0.75
C TYR A 57 8.67 -12.13 -0.24
N ASN A 58 9.12 -13.29 -0.73
CA ASN A 58 10.22 -13.38 -1.67
C ASN A 58 9.91 -12.67 -2.99
N ALA A 59 8.69 -12.84 -3.52
CA ALA A 59 8.25 -12.14 -4.71
C ALA A 59 8.23 -10.62 -4.51
N LEU A 60 7.66 -10.15 -3.40
CA LEU A 60 7.60 -8.73 -3.06
C LEU A 60 8.99 -8.12 -2.92
N MET A 61 9.90 -8.76 -2.19
CA MET A 61 11.26 -8.23 -1.99
C MET A 61 12.05 -8.20 -3.29
N LYS A 62 11.93 -9.22 -4.14
CA LYS A 62 12.58 -9.23 -5.46
C LYS A 62 12.10 -8.07 -6.34
N THR A 63 10.80 -7.77 -6.32
CA THR A 63 10.24 -6.63 -7.08
C THR A 63 10.72 -5.30 -6.53
N LEU A 64 10.60 -5.08 -5.21
CA LEU A 64 11.06 -3.84 -4.57
C LEU A 64 12.56 -3.58 -4.79
N GLN A 65 13.40 -4.61 -4.73
CA GLN A 65 14.83 -4.47 -5.01
C GLN A 65 15.11 -4.00 -6.44
N ARG A 66 14.36 -4.50 -7.44
CA ARG A 66 14.49 -4.06 -8.84
C ARG A 66 14.02 -2.60 -8.99
N ASP A 67 12.88 -2.26 -8.41
CA ASP A 67 12.33 -0.91 -8.48
C ASP A 67 13.26 0.12 -7.82
N CYS A 68 13.80 -0.19 -6.64
CA CYS A 68 14.76 0.68 -5.94
C CYS A 68 16.04 0.91 -6.77
N ARG A 69 16.56 -0.10 -7.49
CA ARG A 69 17.72 0.07 -8.38
C ARG A 69 17.41 1.04 -9.53
N VAL A 70 16.21 0.96 -10.09
CA VAL A 70 15.78 1.88 -11.15
C VAL A 70 15.68 3.30 -10.60
N LEU A 71 15.01 3.50 -9.45
CA LEU A 71 14.88 4.81 -8.81
C LEU A 71 16.25 5.42 -8.47
N GLU A 72 17.18 4.61 -7.98
CA GLU A 72 18.56 5.02 -7.68
C GLU A 72 19.32 5.45 -8.95
N SER A 73 19.16 4.71 -10.05
CA SER A 73 19.82 5.06 -11.33
C SER A 73 19.38 6.42 -11.87
N PHE A 74 18.10 6.79 -11.65
CA PHE A 74 17.55 8.09 -12.02
C PHE A 74 17.75 9.17 -10.96
N LYS A 75 18.45 8.86 -9.85
CA LYS A 75 18.65 9.77 -8.70
C LYS A 75 17.33 10.29 -8.12
N ILE A 76 16.28 9.48 -8.20
CA ILE A 76 14.98 9.79 -7.62
C ILE A 76 15.02 9.40 -6.15
N MET A 77 14.73 10.35 -5.27
CA MET A 77 14.66 10.17 -3.83
C MET A 77 13.29 10.57 -3.31
N ASP A 78 13.07 10.41 -2.00
CA ASP A 78 11.84 10.79 -1.32
C ASP A 78 10.56 10.09 -1.80
N TYR A 79 10.67 8.91 -2.40
CA TYR A 79 9.54 8.02 -2.63
C TYR A 79 9.09 7.34 -1.33
N SER A 80 7.81 6.95 -1.27
CA SER A 80 7.23 6.16 -0.19
C SER A 80 6.53 4.92 -0.74
N LEU A 81 6.54 3.85 0.04
CA LEU A 81 5.70 2.69 -0.17
C LEU A 81 4.33 2.96 0.45
N LEU A 82 3.30 3.06 -0.38
CA LEU A 82 1.92 3.17 0.06
C LEU A 82 1.37 1.77 0.35
N LEU A 83 1.05 1.51 1.62
CA LEU A 83 0.52 0.24 2.09
C LEU A 83 -0.93 0.42 2.55
N GLY A 84 -1.84 -0.38 1.98
CA GLY A 84 -3.23 -0.48 2.44
C GLY A 84 -3.51 -1.86 3.02
N ILE A 85 -4.10 -1.91 4.21
CA ILE A 85 -4.47 -3.17 4.88
C ILE A 85 -5.99 -3.26 4.92
N HIS A 86 -6.51 -4.34 4.33
CA HIS A 86 -7.92 -4.71 4.40
C HIS A 86 -8.08 -5.97 5.24
N VAL A 87 -8.83 -5.89 6.34
CA VAL A 87 -9.14 -7.01 7.22
C VAL A 87 -10.48 -7.62 6.77
N LEU A 88 -10.47 -8.90 6.41
CA LEU A 88 -11.63 -9.59 5.84
C LEU A 88 -12.75 -9.88 6.86
N ASP A 89 -12.39 -9.99 8.15
CA ASP A 89 -13.29 -10.53 9.19
C ASP A 89 -14.01 -9.47 10.05
N GLN A 90 -13.86 -8.17 9.74
CA GLN A 90 -14.67 -7.16 10.41
C GLN A 90 -16.09 -7.18 9.81
N LYS A 91 -17.06 -7.76 10.55
CA LYS A 91 -18.49 -7.53 10.30
C LYS A 91 -18.70 -6.05 10.01
N PRO A 92 -19.30 -5.68 8.87
CA PRO A 92 -19.42 -4.28 8.49
C PRO A 92 -20.35 -3.58 9.48
N LEU A 93 -19.79 -2.80 10.40
CA LEU A 93 -20.54 -1.71 11.02
C LEU A 93 -20.84 -0.70 9.91
N ASN A 94 -22.04 -0.85 9.37
CA ASN A 94 -22.68 -0.03 8.37
C ASN A 94 -22.38 1.47 8.59
N ARG A 95 -21.49 2.02 7.77
CA ARG A 95 -21.58 3.41 7.29
C ARG A 95 -21.18 3.38 5.83
N GLY A 96 -22.20 3.29 4.97
CA GLY A 96 -22.03 3.32 3.54
C GLY A 96 -21.36 4.61 3.10
N SER A 97 -20.11 4.52 2.67
CA SER A 97 -19.58 5.48 1.71
C SER A 97 -20.07 5.04 0.33
N ARG A 98 -21.19 5.62 -0.11
CA ARG A 98 -21.62 5.54 -1.52
C ARG A 98 -20.55 6.24 -2.36
N CYS A 99 -19.68 5.49 -3.02
CA CYS A 99 -18.97 5.98 -4.20
C CYS A 99 -19.60 5.34 -5.44
N ASP A 100 -20.00 6.20 -6.36
CA ASP A 100 -20.80 5.91 -7.54
C ASP A 100 -20.23 4.75 -8.37
N SER A 101 -21.12 3.81 -8.71
CA SER A 101 -20.80 2.59 -9.44
C SER A 101 -20.57 2.91 -10.91
N ARG A 102 -19.31 3.09 -11.32
CA ARG A 102 -18.93 3.02 -12.73
C ARG A 102 -18.01 1.84 -12.97
N LYS A 103 -18.68 0.72 -13.27
CA LYS A 103 -18.29 -0.44 -14.08
C LYS A 103 -16.92 -1.07 -13.78
N SER A 104 -17.02 -2.27 -13.20
CA SER A 104 -16.05 -3.37 -13.22
C SER A 104 -15.12 -3.34 -14.44
N GLN A 105 -13.88 -2.90 -14.27
CA GLN A 105 -12.78 -3.28 -15.13
C GLN A 105 -12.05 -4.42 -14.43
N LYS A 106 -12.18 -5.63 -14.99
CA LYS A 106 -11.37 -6.79 -14.65
C LYS A 106 -9.91 -6.40 -14.82
N VAL A 107 -9.18 -6.26 -13.71
CA VAL A 107 -7.73 -6.04 -13.74
C VAL A 107 -7.10 -7.38 -14.07
N LEU A 108 -6.72 -7.57 -15.34
CA LEU A 108 -5.96 -8.72 -15.79
C LEU A 108 -4.51 -8.54 -15.33
N TYR A 109 -4.18 -9.06 -14.15
CA TYR A 109 -2.80 -9.42 -13.85
C TYR A 109 -2.53 -10.78 -14.48
N SER A 110 -2.36 -10.80 -15.80
CA SER A 110 -1.81 -11.95 -16.51
C SER A 110 -0.49 -11.54 -17.16
N THR A 111 0.59 -11.99 -16.52
CA THR A 111 1.82 -12.44 -17.18
C THR A 111 2.64 -11.39 -17.95
N ALA A 112 3.48 -10.64 -17.23
CA ALA A 112 4.69 -10.03 -17.79
C ALA A 112 5.91 -10.97 -17.67
N LEU A 113 5.69 -12.29 -17.80
CA LEU A 113 6.76 -13.30 -17.80
C LEU A 113 7.10 -13.80 -19.21
N GLU A 114 6.37 -13.41 -20.25
CA GLU A 114 6.60 -13.89 -21.63
C GLU A 114 7.36 -12.90 -22.54
N SER A 115 7.80 -11.75 -22.04
CA SER A 115 8.56 -10.77 -22.85
C SER A 115 10.09 -10.92 -22.77
N ILE A 116 10.59 -12.05 -22.24
CA ILE A 116 12.03 -12.39 -22.25
C ILE A 116 12.23 -13.71 -23.00
N GLN A 117 11.77 -13.77 -24.25
CA GLN A 117 12.29 -14.65 -25.29
C GLN A 117 11.69 -14.22 -26.63
N GLY A 118 12.51 -13.60 -27.47
CA GLY A 118 12.15 -13.04 -28.76
C GLY A 118 13.04 -11.86 -29.09
#